data_AF-A0A2G3PTI4-F1
#
_entry.id   AF-A0A2G3PTI4-F1
#
_cell.length_a   1.000
_cell.length_b   1.000
_cell.length_c   1.000
_cell.angle_alpha   90.00
_cell.angle_beta   90.00
_cell.angle_gamma   90.00
#
_symmetry.space_group_name_H-M   'P 1'
#
loop_
_entity.id
_entity.type
_entity.pdbx_description
1 polymer ?
#
loop_
_entity_poly.entity_id
_entity_poly.type
_entity_poly.pdbx_seq_one_letter_code
_entity_poly.pdbx_strand_id
1 'polypeptide(L)' 'MNRYKTSNCIMCGEKAVGWHGHVVAKERMALGNLIDVKVIAGFCKEHNEGGLQSDINGCYGQYSRSKHGELEVFKI' A
#
# COMPACT_ATOMS: atom_id res chain seq x y z
N MET A 1 -4.59 -6.87 15.12
CA MET A 1 -4.21 -7.14 13.71
C MET A 1 -3.49 -5.90 13.20
N ASN A 2 -2.15 -5.94 13.14
CA ASN A 2 -1.36 -4.80 12.69
C ASN A 2 -1.69 -4.54 11.22
N ARG A 3 -2.12 -3.33 10.89
CA ARG A 3 -2.32 -2.92 9.50
C ARG A 3 -1.03 -2.26 9.05
N TYR A 4 -0.44 -2.70 7.95
CA TYR A 4 0.72 -2.04 7.36
C TYR A 4 0.25 -0.97 6.38
N LYS A 5 1.07 0.06 6.19
CA LYS A 5 0.90 1.09 5.16
C LYS A 5 2.17 1.30 4.36
N THR A 6 2.07 1.79 3.13
CA THR A 6 3.26 2.19 2.37
C THR A 6 3.81 3.52 2.89
N SER A 7 5.14 3.64 2.96
CA SER A 7 5.80 4.90 3.34
C SER A 7 5.71 5.97 2.23
N ASN A 8 5.62 5.51 0.97
CA ASN A 8 5.62 6.34 -0.22
C ASN A 8 4.34 6.15 -1.05
N CYS A 9 4.11 7.10 -1.95
CA CYS A 9 3.01 7.13 -2.88
C CYS A 9 3.09 5.96 -3.84
N ILE A 10 2.00 5.21 -3.97
CA ILE A 10 1.97 4.04 -4.86
C ILE A 10 2.00 4.42 -6.36
N MET A 11 1.64 5.66 -6.68
CA MET A 11 1.60 6.16 -8.06
C MET A 11 2.99 6.61 -8.54
N CYS A 12 3.66 7.50 -7.78
CA CYS A 12 4.91 8.14 -8.19
C CYS A 12 6.13 7.82 -7.30
N GLY A 13 5.96 7.24 -6.11
CA GLY A 13 7.06 6.92 -5.20
C GLY A 13 7.52 8.07 -4.29
N GLU A 14 6.91 9.25 -4.36
CA GLU A 14 7.15 10.36 -3.41
C GLU A 14 6.63 10.06 -2.00
N LYS A 15 6.98 10.87 -0.99
CA LYS A 15 6.51 10.64 0.38
C LYS A 15 4.97 10.70 0.46
N ALA A 16 4.36 9.68 1.06
CA ALA A 16 2.92 9.65 1.26
C ALA A 16 2.50 10.59 2.41
N VAL A 17 1.38 11.30 2.20
CA VAL A 17 0.74 12.20 3.18
C VAL A 17 -0.71 11.80 3.48
N GLY A 18 -1.33 11.00 2.60
CA GLY A 18 -2.66 10.42 2.78
C GLY A 18 -2.64 8.90 2.60
N TRP A 19 -3.55 8.19 3.27
CA TRP A 19 -3.62 6.73 3.24
C TRP A 19 -5.07 6.25 3.13
N HIS A 20 -5.40 5.55 2.05
CA HIS A 20 -6.73 4.97 1.81
C HIS A 20 -6.66 3.78 0.85
N GLY A 21 -7.70 2.95 0.83
CA GLY A 21 -7.72 1.70 0.06
C GLY A 21 -6.53 0.79 0.36
N HIS A 22 -6.10 -0.04 -0.60
CA HIS A 22 -4.97 -0.95 -0.38
C HIS A 22 -4.22 -1.35 -1.66
N VAL A 23 -3.01 -1.86 -1.47
CA VAL A 23 -2.25 -2.69 -2.41
C VAL A 23 -2.04 -4.08 -1.82
N VAL A 24 -1.77 -5.06 -2.67
CA VAL A 24 -1.50 -6.44 -2.27
C VAL A 24 0.01 -6.66 -2.19
N ALA A 25 0.52 -7.03 -1.02
CA ALA A 25 1.88 -7.50 -0.84
C ALA A 25 1.91 -9.01 -0.64
N LYS A 26 3.08 -9.63 -0.85
CA LYS A 26 3.31 -11.04 -0.56
C LYS A 26 4.10 -11.18 0.73
N GLU A 27 3.59 -11.94 1.68
CA GLU A 27 4.29 -12.30 2.91
C GLU A 27 4.64 -13.78 2.91
N ARG A 28 5.86 -14.13 3.35
CA ARG A 28 6.30 -15.52 3.47
C ARG A 28 5.94 -16.06 4.85
N MET A 29 5.12 -17.10 4.87
CA MET A 29 4.70 -17.80 6.09
C MET A 29 5.78 -18.78 6.56
N ALA A 30 5.63 -19.26 7.80
CA ALA A 30 6.57 -20.20 8.44
C ALA A 30 6.84 -21.48 7.61
N LEU A 31 5.84 -21.96 6.86
CA LEU A 31 5.97 -23.13 5.97
C LEU A 31 6.52 -22.78 4.58
N GLY A 32 7.03 -21.57 4.36
CA GLY A 32 7.61 -21.12 3.10
C GLY A 32 6.62 -20.68 2.03
N ASN A 33 5.32 -20.87 2.25
CA ASN A 33 4.27 -20.40 1.34
C ASN A 33 4.17 -18.88 1.34
N LEU A 34 3.86 -18.29 0.18
CA LEU A 34 3.55 -16.86 0.05
C LEU A 34 2.05 -16.65 0.15
N ILE A 35 1.62 -15.73 1.00
CA ILE A 35 0.22 -15.30 1.13
C ILE A 35 0.05 -13.85 0.69
N ASP A 36 -1.15 -13.52 0.22
CA ASP A 36 -1.54 -12.13 -0.06
C ASP A 36 -1.90 -11.42 1.23
N VAL A 37 -1.26 -10.27 1.46
CA VAL A 37 -1.56 -9.38 2.59
C VAL A 37 -1.92 -8.00 2.08
N LYS A 38 -2.99 -7.43 2.65
CA LYS A 38 -3.45 -6.08 2.30
C LYS A 38 -2.62 -5.06 3.05
N VAL A 39 -2.04 -4.13 2.30
CA VAL A 39 -1.28 -2.99 2.81
C VAL A 39 -1.99 -1.72 2.42
N ILE A 40 -2.20 -0.80 3.36
CA ILE A 40 -2.87 0.47 3.08
C ILE A 40 -2.03 1.29 2.10
N ALA A 41 -2.67 1.72 1.01
CA ALA A 41 -1.99 2.49 -0.03
C ALA A 41 -1.79 3.94 0.41
N GLY A 42 -0.55 4.41 0.31
CA GLY A 42 -0.18 5.80 0.55
C GLY A 42 -0.20 6.62 -0.74
N PHE A 43 -0.51 7.92 -0.61
CA PHE A 43 -0.58 8.88 -1.70
C PHE A 43 0.11 10.19 -1.32
N CYS A 44 0.83 10.79 -2.27
CA CYS A 44 1.31 12.17 -2.13
C CYS A 44 0.13 13.14 -2.31
N LYS A 45 0.33 14.43 -2.01
CA LYS A 45 -0.76 15.42 -1.99
C LYS A 45 -1.55 15.44 -3.30
N GLU A 46 -0.85 15.50 -4.44
CA GLU A 46 -1.46 15.54 -5.76
C GLU A 46 -2.33 14.31 -6.05
N HIS A 47 -1.81 13.11 -5.79
CA HIS A 47 -2.53 11.86 -6.04
C HIS A 47 -3.60 11.55 -4.99
N ASN A 48 -3.55 12.18 -3.81
CA ASN A 48 -4.59 12.03 -2.78
C ASN A 48 -5.83 12.89 -3.08
N GLU A 49 -5.64 14.01 -3.79
CA GLU A 49 -6.71 14.92 -4.20
C GLU A 49 -7.22 14.62 -5.61
N GLY A 50 -6.37 14.04 -6.47
CA GLY A 50 -6.74 13.55 -7.80
C GLY A 50 -7.59 12.29 -7.69
N GLY A 51 -8.76 12.26 -8.34
CA GLY A 51 -9.63 11.09 -8.35
C GLY A 51 -8.92 9.86 -8.92
N LEU A 52 -8.47 8.96 -8.04
CA LEU A 52 -7.79 7.72 -8.41
C LEU A 52 -8.80 6.60 -8.64
N GLN A 53 -8.60 5.84 -9.72
CA GLN A 53 -9.41 4.68 -10.02
C GLN A 53 -8.84 3.44 -9.32
N SER A 54 -9.53 2.95 -8.29
CA SER A 54 -9.31 1.60 -7.76
C SER A 54 -10.19 0.58 -8.49
N ASP A 55 -9.90 -0.70 -8.28
CA ASP A 55 -10.90 -1.74 -8.58
C ASP A 55 -12.13 -1.64 -7.64
N ILE A 56 -13.12 -2.50 -7.86
CA ILE A 56 -14.37 -2.56 -7.07
C ILE A 56 -14.14 -2.85 -5.57
N ASN A 57 -12.97 -3.37 -5.20
CA ASN A 57 -12.61 -3.70 -3.82
C ASN A 57 -11.72 -2.64 -3.16
N GLY A 58 -11.46 -1.52 -3.83
CA GLY A 58 -10.54 -0.50 -3.33
C GLY A 58 -9.08 -0.93 -3.39
N CYS A 59 -8.72 -1.83 -4.30
CA CYS A 59 -7.35 -2.27 -4.56
C CYS A 59 -6.74 -1.45 -5.70
N TYR A 60 -5.51 -1.00 -5.49
CA TYR A 60 -4.70 -0.26 -6.46
C TYR A 60 -3.60 -1.12 -7.10
N GLY A 61 -3.70 -2.44 -6.95
CA GLY A 61 -2.77 -3.42 -7.53
C GLY A 61 -1.76 -3.98 -6.55
N GLN A 62 -0.53 -4.22 -7.02
CA GLN A 62 0.51 -4.94 -6.29
C GLN A 62 1.51 -4.00 -5.63
N TYR A 63 1.96 -4.35 -4.43
CA TYR A 63 3.02 -3.65 -3.72
C TYR A 63 4.40 -3.95 -4.34
N SER A 64 5.22 -2.91 -4.49
CA SER A 64 6.62 -3.02 -4.85
C SER A 64 7.47 -2.23 -3.87
N ARG A 65 8.38 -2.88 -3.15
CA ARG A 65 9.27 -2.20 -2.18
C ARG A 65 10.16 -1.15 -2.83
N SER A 66 10.62 -1.39 -4.06
CA SER A 66 11.47 -0.43 -4.78
C SER A 66 10.74 0.85 -5.15
N LYS A 67 9.42 0.78 -5.36
CA LYS A 67 8.59 1.94 -5.74
C LYS A 67 7.89 2.58 -4.55
N HIS A 68 7.33 1.77 -3.64
CA HIS A 68 6.41 2.21 -2.59
C HIS A 68 7.10 2.37 -1.22
N GLY A 69 8.41 2.12 -1.16
CA GLY A 69 9.20 2.20 0.06
C GLY A 69 8.89 1.10 1.05
N GLU A 70 9.40 1.23 2.26
CA GLU A 70 9.20 0.25 3.33
C GLU A 70 7.76 0.28 3.85
N LEU A 71 7.33 -0.84 4.42
CA LEU A 71 6.04 -0.93 5.08
C LEU A 71 6.15 -0.42 6.52
N GLU A 72 5.31 0.56 6.85
CA GLU A 72 5.22 1.12 8.19
C GLU A 72 3.99 0.58 8.91
N VAL A 73 4.05 0.49 10.25
CA VAL A 73 2.88 0.10 11.05
C VAL A 73 1.85 1.23 11.06
N PHE A 74 0.62 0.94 10.64
CA PHE A 74 -0.50 1.85 10.73
C PHE A 74 -1.17 1.70 12.10
N LYS A 75 -1.05 2.73 12.93
CA LYS A 75 -1.74 2.84 14.22
C LYS A 75 -2.96 3.75 14.04
N ILE A 76 -4.12 3.28 14.47
CA ILE A 76 -5.39 4.05 14.51
C ILE A 76 -5.41 4.84 15.81
#